data_AF-A0A6A6QDQ7-F1
#
_entry.id   AF-A0A6A6QDQ7-F1
#
_cell.length_a   1.000
_cell.length_b   1.000
_cell.length_c   1.000
_cell.angle_alpha   90.00
_cell.angle_beta   90.00
_cell.angle_gamma   90.00
#
_symmetry.space_group_name_H-M   'P 1'
#
loop_
_entity.id
_entity.type
_entity.pdbx_description
1 polymer ?
#
loop_
_entity_poly.entity_id
_entity_poly.type
_entity_poly.pdbx_seq_one_letter_code
_entity_poly.pdbx_strand_id
1 'polypeptide(L)'
;VLLTTDPRLLSAIVGGNLEKLYREDRAVGRLLDAHKSRGKLQPSIYMQLLSDKKGKSPSPNELLRVTRKIRQYLRDPVYALEVDERLSCAHSWSIADEREGLRRYLCDEGNPTVPVADRSGLLRMFCDALETRMLAFPSEDGDEPLAIPLVEFGYAADSEDRLKSHAKHRNSNFIMNLTESICMGLWGEDKYRMRQQIIYYIWNANHGFVAESLFTMIGRGYIYDGFGFSHHPAGQNNPSLLRITQGNWIMWQTDVYRRPLLKENLARVQEKS
;
A
#
# COMPACT_ATOMS: atom_id res chain seq x y z
N VAL A 1 12.74 -7.01 -14.18
CA VAL A 1 11.82 -6.03 -13.54
C VAL A 1 12.02 -4.63 -14.12
N LEU A 2 13.12 -3.92 -13.82
CA LEU A 2 13.34 -2.52 -14.26
C LEU A 2 13.21 -2.29 -15.77
N LEU A 3 13.83 -3.14 -16.61
CA LEU A 3 13.76 -3.01 -18.08
C LEU A 3 12.35 -3.11 -18.66
N THR A 4 11.41 -3.68 -17.90
CA THR A 4 10.02 -3.88 -18.32
C THR A 4 9.02 -2.96 -17.60
N THR A 5 9.50 -2.15 -16.66
CA THR A 5 8.68 -1.12 -16.01
C THR A 5 8.79 0.17 -16.82
N ASP A 6 7.66 0.83 -17.07
CA ASP A 6 7.67 2.11 -17.78
C ASP A 6 8.45 3.15 -16.95
N PRO A 7 9.43 3.87 -17.54
CA PRO A 7 10.23 4.86 -16.83
C PRO A 7 9.40 5.94 -16.13
N ARG A 8 8.23 6.29 -16.68
CA ARG A 8 7.32 7.26 -16.05
C ARG A 8 6.74 6.71 -14.75
N LEU A 9 6.39 5.42 -14.71
CA LEU A 9 5.94 4.77 -13.47
C LEU A 9 7.07 4.70 -12.45
N LEU A 10 8.28 4.34 -12.86
CA LEU A 10 9.44 4.30 -11.96
C LEU A 10 9.71 5.67 -11.34
N SER A 11 9.76 6.73 -12.16
CA SER A 11 9.94 8.09 -11.67
C SER A 11 8.80 8.52 -10.76
N ALA A 12 7.57 8.13 -11.08
CA ALA A 12 6.39 8.48 -10.29
C ALA A 12 6.34 7.78 -8.92
N ILE A 13 6.79 6.52 -8.86
CA ILE A 13 6.90 5.75 -7.61
C ILE A 13 7.97 6.36 -6.72
N VAL A 14 9.16 6.62 -7.27
CA VAL A 14 10.27 7.24 -6.51
C VAL A 14 9.92 8.65 -6.05
N GLY A 15 9.23 9.42 -6.89
CA GLY A 15 8.79 10.78 -6.58
C GLY A 15 7.53 10.88 -5.73
N GLY A 16 6.87 9.76 -5.41
CA GLY A 16 5.66 9.74 -4.59
C GLY A 16 4.42 10.38 -5.22
N ASN A 17 4.43 10.67 -6.52
CA ASN A 17 3.39 11.46 -7.19
C ASN A 17 2.54 10.65 -8.18
N LEU A 18 2.59 9.32 -8.11
CA LEU A 18 1.88 8.41 -9.03
C LEU A 18 0.38 8.73 -9.14
N GLU A 19 -0.29 9.01 -8.02
CA GLU A 19 -1.73 9.29 -8.01
C GLU A 19 -2.09 10.63 -8.63
N LYS A 20 -1.21 11.63 -8.45
CA LYS A 20 -1.32 12.93 -9.12
C LYS A 20 -1.14 12.76 -10.63
N LEU A 21 -0.07 12.06 -11.05
CA LEU A 21 0.20 11.79 -12.46
C LEU A 21 -0.88 10.92 -13.12
N TYR A 22 -1.49 9.98 -12.39
CA TYR A 22 -2.63 9.22 -12.89
C TYR A 22 -3.78 10.12 -13.36
N ARG A 23 -4.01 11.26 -12.68
CA ARG A 23 -5.06 12.22 -13.01
C ARG A 23 -4.64 13.24 -14.06
N GLU A 24 -3.43 13.74 -13.94
CA GLU A 24 -2.96 14.91 -14.69
C GLU A 24 -2.25 14.52 -16.00
N ASP A 25 -1.56 13.37 -16.02
CA ASP A 25 -0.85 12.87 -17.21
C ASP A 25 -1.65 11.75 -17.88
N ARG A 26 -2.22 12.06 -19.05
CA ARG A 26 -3.03 11.12 -19.85
C ARG A 26 -2.26 9.85 -20.24
N ALA A 27 -0.94 9.92 -20.39
CA ALA A 27 -0.14 8.75 -20.74
C ALA A 27 0.04 7.82 -19.53
N VAL A 28 0.30 8.36 -18.34
CA VAL A 28 0.35 7.59 -17.09
C VAL A 28 -1.03 7.04 -16.75
N GLY A 29 -2.08 7.84 -16.90
CA GLY A 29 -3.48 7.43 -16.74
C GLY A 29 -3.83 6.19 -17.57
N ARG A 30 -3.62 6.26 -18.88
CA ARG A 30 -3.88 5.13 -19.80
C ARG A 30 -3.05 3.89 -19.46
N LEU A 31 -1.80 4.07 -19.04
CA LEU A 31 -0.93 2.97 -18.67
C LEU A 31 -1.47 2.22 -17.44
N LEU A 32 -1.86 2.96 -16.40
CA LEU A 32 -2.42 2.40 -15.18
C LEU A 32 -3.81 1.79 -15.40
N ASP A 33 -4.66 2.38 -16.24
CA ASP A 33 -5.95 1.79 -16.61
C ASP A 33 -5.77 0.48 -17.37
N ALA A 34 -4.79 0.41 -18.28
CA ALA A 34 -4.39 -0.84 -18.92
C ALA A 34 -3.79 -1.85 -17.92
N HIS A 35 -3.22 -1.38 -16.80
CA HIS A 35 -2.79 -2.22 -15.69
C HIS A 35 -3.95 -2.66 -14.78
N LYS A 36 -5.06 -1.95 -14.75
CA LYS A 36 -6.26 -2.40 -14.03
C LYS A 36 -7.01 -3.48 -14.81
N SER A 37 -7.10 -3.35 -16.13
CA SER A 37 -7.90 -4.27 -16.97
C SER A 37 -7.41 -5.71 -17.00
N ARG A 38 -6.16 -6.00 -16.60
CA ARG A 38 -5.62 -7.39 -16.54
C ARG A 38 -5.40 -7.88 -15.11
N GLY A 39 -5.91 -7.19 -14.10
CA GLY A 39 -5.69 -7.52 -12.68
C GLY A 39 -6.12 -8.93 -12.26
N LYS A 40 -7.09 -9.52 -12.96
CA LYS A 40 -7.53 -10.93 -12.79
C LYS A 40 -6.73 -11.95 -13.58
N LEU A 41 -6.06 -11.51 -14.64
CA LEU A 41 -5.51 -12.40 -15.66
C LEU A 41 -4.06 -12.77 -15.39
N GLN A 42 -3.32 -11.89 -14.70
CA GLN A 42 -1.89 -12.04 -14.51
C GLN A 42 -1.51 -11.54 -13.11
N PRO A 43 -0.65 -12.24 -12.37
CA PRO A 43 -0.16 -11.77 -11.09
C PRO A 43 0.54 -10.43 -11.24
N SER A 44 0.42 -9.59 -10.21
CA SER A 44 0.98 -8.25 -10.24
C SER A 44 1.49 -7.79 -8.89
N ILE A 45 2.31 -6.74 -8.96
CA ILE A 45 2.60 -5.86 -7.83
C ILE A 45 1.64 -4.68 -7.91
N TYR A 46 0.97 -4.42 -6.81
CA TYR A 46 0.17 -3.23 -6.60
C TYR A 46 0.85 -2.28 -5.62
N MET A 47 0.42 -1.03 -5.68
CA MET A 47 0.76 0.05 -4.78
C MET A 47 -0.52 0.60 -4.18
N GLN A 48 -0.50 0.86 -2.88
CA GLN A 48 -1.52 1.63 -2.18
C GLN A 48 -0.88 2.88 -1.61
N LEU A 49 -1.55 4.01 -1.71
CA LEU A 49 -1.05 5.28 -1.21
C LEU A 49 -2.16 6.07 -0.55
N LEU A 50 -1.86 6.66 0.61
CA LEU A 50 -2.81 7.49 1.34
C LEU A 50 -2.86 8.88 0.71
N SER A 51 -3.99 9.23 0.11
CA SER A 51 -4.17 10.57 -0.48
C SER A 51 -5.64 10.96 -0.65
N ASP A 52 -5.84 12.23 -0.95
CA ASP A 52 -7.15 12.79 -1.26
C ASP A 52 -7.63 12.49 -2.67
N LYS A 53 -8.82 13.00 -3.01
CA LYS A 53 -9.39 12.82 -4.35
C LYS A 53 -8.57 13.50 -5.45
N LYS A 54 -7.68 14.44 -5.10
CA LYS A 54 -6.76 15.14 -6.00
C LYS A 54 -5.35 14.53 -6.02
N GLY A 55 -5.11 13.47 -5.26
CA GLY A 55 -3.80 12.82 -5.15
C GLY A 55 -2.83 13.56 -4.22
N LYS A 56 -3.32 14.44 -3.34
CA LYS A 56 -2.52 15.08 -2.29
C LYS A 56 -2.48 14.21 -1.05
N SER A 57 -1.30 14.00 -0.49
CA SER A 57 -1.11 13.31 0.78
C SER A 57 -1.58 14.18 1.97
N PRO A 58 -1.80 13.58 3.15
CA PRO A 58 -1.93 14.35 4.38
C PRO A 58 -0.65 15.15 4.68
N SER A 59 -0.79 16.30 5.34
CA SER A 59 0.36 17.11 5.78
C SER A 59 1.07 16.51 7.00
N PRO A 60 2.29 16.98 7.35
CA PRO A 60 2.95 16.59 8.59
C PRO A 60 2.10 16.77 9.85
N ASN A 61 1.43 17.92 10.00
CA ASN A 61 0.56 18.20 11.14
C ASN A 61 -0.67 17.28 11.17
N GLU A 62 -1.23 16.93 10.02
CA GLU A 62 -2.33 15.97 9.94
C GLU A 62 -1.85 14.57 10.35
N LEU A 63 -0.68 14.12 9.90
CA LEU A 63 -0.12 12.82 10.28
C LEU A 63 0.24 12.74 11.76
N LEU A 64 0.73 13.82 12.37
CA LEU A 64 0.91 13.88 13.83
C LEU A 64 -0.41 13.77 14.60
N ARG A 65 -1.53 14.24 14.03
CA ARG A 65 -2.87 13.98 14.62
C ARG A 65 -3.25 12.51 14.48
N VAL A 66 -2.93 11.88 13.34
CA VAL A 66 -3.16 10.44 13.15
C VAL A 66 -2.38 9.61 14.16
N THR A 67 -1.08 9.88 14.39
CA THR A 67 -0.30 9.09 15.36
C THR A 67 -0.84 9.22 16.79
N ARG A 68 -1.26 10.44 17.20
CA ARG A 68 -1.96 10.64 18.49
C ARG A 68 -3.23 9.80 18.57
N LYS A 69 -4.02 9.72 17.50
CA LYS A 69 -5.23 8.90 17.45
C LYS A 69 -4.93 7.40 17.43
N ILE A 70 -3.87 6.93 16.76
CA ILE A 70 -3.43 5.52 16.87
C ILE A 70 -3.05 5.21 18.32
N ARG A 71 -2.31 6.11 18.99
CA ARG A 71 -1.95 5.93 20.40
C ARG A 71 -3.16 5.97 21.33
N GLN A 72 -4.18 6.80 21.02
CA GLN A 72 -5.45 6.80 21.74
C GLN A 72 -6.19 5.47 21.52
N TYR A 73 -6.30 5.00 20.28
CA TYR A 73 -6.89 3.70 19.92
C TYR A 73 -6.25 2.57 20.72
N LEU A 74 -4.92 2.60 20.92
CA LEU A 74 -4.21 1.60 21.71
C LEU A 74 -4.56 1.61 23.21
N ARG A 75 -5.17 2.67 23.76
CA ARG A 75 -5.35 2.87 25.22
C ARG A 75 -6.80 3.04 25.67
N ASP A 76 -7.65 3.59 24.80
CA ASP A 76 -9.00 4.03 25.12
C ASP A 76 -10.02 3.09 24.46
N PRO A 77 -10.68 2.21 25.23
CA PRO A 77 -11.67 1.27 24.71
C PRO A 77 -12.86 1.94 24.01
N VAL A 78 -13.25 3.15 24.44
CA VAL A 78 -14.41 3.85 23.85
C VAL A 78 -14.03 4.37 22.47
N TYR A 79 -12.85 4.99 22.36
CA TYR A 79 -12.36 5.46 21.08
C TYR A 79 -12.02 4.31 20.13
N ALA A 80 -11.52 3.19 20.65
CA ALA A 80 -11.25 2.02 19.84
C ALA A 80 -12.52 1.43 19.21
N LEU A 81 -13.61 1.31 19.99
CA LEU A 81 -14.91 0.89 19.47
C LEU A 81 -15.40 1.80 18.33
N GLU A 82 -15.30 3.13 18.50
CA GLU A 82 -15.70 4.11 17.49
C GLU A 82 -14.93 3.93 16.16
N VAL A 83 -13.66 3.54 16.24
CA VAL A 83 -12.81 3.29 15.08
C VAL A 83 -13.14 1.94 14.43
N ASP A 84 -13.45 0.92 15.23
CA ASP A 84 -13.67 -0.45 14.76
C ASP A 84 -15.04 -0.65 14.10
N GLU A 85 -16.06 0.08 14.57
CA GLU A 85 -17.42 0.10 14.00
C GLU A 85 -17.53 0.92 12.71
N ARG A 86 -16.53 1.75 12.39
CA ARG A 86 -16.59 2.73 11.30
C ARG A 86 -16.76 2.10 9.91
N LEU A 87 -16.31 0.86 9.73
CA LEU A 87 -16.50 0.09 8.52
C LEU A 87 -17.18 -1.23 8.85
N SER A 88 -18.23 -1.60 8.12
CA SER A 88 -18.89 -2.89 8.31
C SER A 88 -17.90 -4.06 8.21
N CYS A 89 -17.95 -4.96 9.19
CA CYS A 89 -17.21 -6.22 9.21
C CYS A 89 -18.09 -7.35 9.76
N ALA A 90 -17.59 -8.59 9.70
CA ALA A 90 -18.38 -9.77 10.09
C ALA A 90 -18.57 -9.89 11.61
N HIS A 91 -17.58 -9.44 12.39
CA HIS A 91 -17.64 -9.42 13.85
C HIS A 91 -18.31 -8.13 14.33
N SER A 92 -19.26 -8.24 15.25
CA SER A 92 -19.85 -7.08 15.92
C SER A 92 -19.01 -6.75 17.15
N TRP A 93 -18.13 -5.76 17.03
CA TRP A 93 -17.31 -5.27 18.13
C TRP A 93 -18.19 -4.66 19.23
N SER A 94 -17.79 -4.84 20.48
CA SER A 94 -18.49 -4.33 21.64
C SER A 94 -17.53 -3.66 22.61
N ILE A 95 -18.06 -2.81 23.49
CA ILE A 95 -17.25 -2.19 24.55
C ILE A 95 -16.66 -3.22 25.53
N ALA A 96 -17.25 -4.42 25.63
CA ALA A 96 -16.71 -5.50 26.44
C ALA A 96 -15.43 -6.06 25.81
N ASP A 97 -15.46 -6.35 24.49
CA ASP A 97 -14.29 -6.79 23.72
C ASP A 97 -13.12 -5.81 23.88
N GLU A 98 -13.41 -4.52 23.73
CA GLU A 98 -12.41 -3.46 23.79
C GLU A 98 -11.76 -3.30 25.17
N ARG A 99 -12.51 -3.56 26.23
CA ARG A 99 -12.00 -3.56 27.61
C ARG A 99 -11.12 -4.77 27.91
N GLU A 100 -11.36 -5.88 27.23
CA GLU A 100 -10.49 -7.06 27.24
C GLU A 100 -9.26 -6.90 26.32
N GLY A 101 -9.17 -5.78 25.59
CA GLY A 101 -8.10 -5.51 24.64
C GLY A 101 -8.24 -6.22 23.30
N LEU A 102 -9.42 -6.82 23.04
CA LEU A 102 -9.79 -7.38 21.75
C LEU A 102 -10.22 -6.23 20.85
N ARG A 103 -9.50 -6.02 19.76
CA ARG A 103 -9.77 -4.94 18.81
C ARG A 103 -9.61 -5.41 17.38
N ARG A 104 -10.40 -4.89 16.46
CA ARG A 104 -10.42 -5.27 15.04
C ARG A 104 -9.05 -5.30 14.40
N TYR A 105 -8.29 -4.22 14.55
CA TYR A 105 -6.98 -4.12 13.91
C TYR A 105 -5.88 -4.83 14.70
N LEU A 106 -6.16 -5.33 15.91
CA LEU A 106 -5.21 -6.07 16.74
C LEU A 106 -5.47 -7.58 16.77
N CYS A 107 -6.69 -8.03 16.44
CA CYS A 107 -7.08 -9.43 16.41
C CYS A 107 -6.95 -10.07 15.02
N ASP A 108 -6.92 -11.40 15.00
CA ASP A 108 -6.98 -12.17 13.76
C ASP A 108 -8.35 -12.01 13.11
N GLU A 109 -8.41 -11.75 11.80
CA GLU A 109 -9.70 -11.55 11.14
C GLU A 109 -10.52 -12.83 11.02
N GLY A 110 -9.86 -13.99 10.91
CA GLY A 110 -10.51 -15.30 10.92
C GLY A 110 -10.92 -15.74 12.33
N ASN A 111 -10.32 -15.14 13.37
CA ASN A 111 -10.64 -15.41 14.77
C ASN A 111 -10.56 -14.13 15.63
N PRO A 112 -11.64 -13.32 15.66
CA PRO A 112 -11.64 -11.98 16.26
C PRO A 112 -11.45 -11.97 17.78
N THR A 113 -11.50 -13.13 18.44
CA THR A 113 -11.23 -13.29 19.88
C THR A 113 -9.76 -13.56 20.18
N VAL A 114 -8.89 -13.63 19.15
CA VAL A 114 -7.46 -13.91 19.31
C VAL A 114 -6.64 -12.68 18.89
N PRO A 115 -6.04 -11.96 19.83
CA PRO A 115 -5.05 -10.93 19.53
C PRO A 115 -3.87 -11.51 18.76
N VAL A 116 -3.48 -10.85 17.67
CA VAL A 116 -2.25 -11.20 16.95
C VAL A 116 -1.07 -10.59 17.69
N ALA A 117 -0.10 -11.45 18.01
CA ALA A 117 1.11 -11.06 18.70
C ALA A 117 1.81 -9.87 17.99
N ASP A 118 2.35 -8.96 18.80
CA ASP A 118 3.18 -7.82 18.38
C ASP A 118 2.50 -6.73 17.52
N ARG A 119 1.23 -6.86 17.10
CA ARG A 119 0.55 -5.77 16.35
C ARG A 119 0.57 -4.42 17.08
N SER A 120 0.39 -4.44 18.39
CA SER A 120 0.52 -3.24 19.23
C SER A 120 1.94 -2.68 19.26
N GLY A 121 2.97 -3.53 19.24
CA GLY A 121 4.37 -3.12 19.18
C GLY A 121 4.71 -2.47 17.84
N LEU A 122 4.29 -3.09 16.74
CA LEU A 122 4.44 -2.57 15.39
C LEU A 122 3.72 -1.22 15.18
N LEU A 123 2.54 -1.02 15.77
CA LEU A 123 1.87 0.29 15.72
C LEU A 123 2.63 1.37 16.48
N ARG A 124 3.25 1.04 17.62
CA ARG A 124 4.10 1.99 18.35
C ARG A 124 5.33 2.35 17.53
N MET A 125 6.01 1.35 16.96
CA MET A 125 7.16 1.56 16.08
C MET A 125 6.81 2.43 14.87
N PHE A 126 5.67 2.16 14.22
CA PHE A 126 5.16 2.99 13.12
C PHE A 126 4.91 4.44 13.58
N CYS A 127 4.26 4.65 14.72
CA CYS A 127 4.03 6.00 15.25
C CYS A 127 5.35 6.71 15.57
N ASP A 128 6.31 6.04 16.22
CA ASP A 128 7.59 6.62 16.60
C ASP A 128 8.39 7.06 15.35
N ALA A 129 8.46 6.19 14.33
CA ALA A 129 9.16 6.48 13.08
C ALA A 129 8.45 7.61 12.28
N LEU A 130 7.12 7.58 12.21
CA LEU A 130 6.34 8.61 11.52
C LEU A 130 6.47 9.96 12.24
N GLU A 131 6.35 10.00 13.57
CA GLU A 131 6.56 11.22 14.37
C GLU A 131 7.96 11.79 14.16
N THR A 132 8.99 10.94 14.19
CA THR A 132 10.38 11.35 13.92
C THR A 132 10.50 12.00 12.54
N ARG A 133 9.89 11.40 11.51
CA ARG A 133 9.88 11.94 10.15
C ARG A 133 9.12 13.27 10.07
N MET A 134 7.94 13.38 10.68
CA MET A 134 7.10 14.57 10.58
C MET A 134 7.68 15.75 11.37
N LEU A 135 8.30 15.50 12.52
CA LEU A 135 8.95 16.54 13.33
C LEU A 135 10.26 17.07 12.73
N ALA A 136 10.81 16.40 11.72
CA ALA A 136 11.97 16.87 10.96
C ALA A 136 11.62 17.92 9.89
N PHE A 137 10.33 18.15 9.60
CA PHE A 137 9.92 19.19 8.66
C PHE A 137 10.04 20.59 9.30
N PRO A 138 10.43 21.62 8.52
CA PRO A 138 10.30 23.01 8.95
C PRO A 138 8.85 23.34 9.33
N SER A 139 8.67 24.19 10.34
CA SER A 139 7.34 24.54 10.83
C SER A 139 6.45 25.18 9.76
N GLU A 140 7.04 25.95 8.83
CA GLU A 140 6.33 26.57 7.70
C GLU A 140 5.73 25.55 6.72
N ASP A 141 6.31 24.34 6.64
CA ASP A 141 5.84 23.27 5.74
C ASP A 141 4.88 22.29 6.43
N GLY A 142 4.57 22.51 7.72
CA GLY A 142 3.82 21.55 8.54
C GLY A 142 2.39 21.28 8.04
N ASP A 143 1.81 22.20 7.26
CA ASP A 143 0.47 22.08 6.68
C ASP A 143 0.47 21.78 5.17
N GLU A 144 1.65 21.68 4.54
CA GLU A 144 1.75 21.29 3.14
C GLU A 144 1.70 19.75 2.98
N PRO A 145 1.06 19.23 1.91
CA PRO A 145 1.08 17.80 1.61
C PRO A 145 2.50 17.26 1.49
N LEU A 146 2.77 16.08 2.07
CA LEU A 146 4.02 15.37 1.83
C LEU A 146 4.26 15.15 0.32
N ALA A 147 5.47 15.47 -0.14
CA ALA A 147 5.91 15.12 -1.49
C ALA A 147 5.88 13.60 -1.72
N ILE A 148 6.24 12.82 -0.70
CA ILE A 148 6.20 11.35 -0.72
C ILE A 148 5.12 10.88 0.28
N PRO A 149 3.95 10.38 -0.19
CA PRO A 149 2.86 9.91 0.67
C PRO A 149 3.27 8.67 1.46
N LEU A 150 2.42 8.28 2.43
CA LEU A 150 2.51 6.95 3.02
C LEU A 150 2.03 5.90 2.03
N VAL A 151 2.83 4.85 1.83
CA VAL A 151 2.60 3.84 0.80
C VAL A 151 2.73 2.41 1.29
N GLU A 152 2.08 1.49 0.60
CA GLU A 152 2.25 0.05 0.72
C GLU A 152 2.43 -0.55 -0.67
N PHE A 153 3.26 -1.58 -0.76
CA PHE A 153 3.43 -2.38 -1.96
C PHE A 153 3.17 -3.82 -1.60
N GLY A 154 2.50 -4.53 -2.51
CA GLY A 154 2.19 -5.93 -2.28
C GLY A 154 2.05 -6.71 -3.56
N TYR A 155 2.26 -8.01 -3.44
CA TYR A 155 1.98 -8.98 -4.48
C TYR A 155 0.52 -9.49 -4.41
N ALA A 156 -0.06 -9.78 -5.57
CA ALA A 156 -1.24 -10.62 -5.67
C ALA A 156 -1.27 -11.48 -6.93
N ALA A 157 -1.73 -12.73 -6.78
CA ALA A 157 -2.05 -13.61 -7.90
C ALA A 157 -3.28 -13.11 -8.68
N ASP A 158 -4.30 -12.64 -7.96
CA ASP A 158 -5.44 -11.89 -8.48
C ASP A 158 -5.46 -10.52 -7.79
N SER A 159 -5.05 -9.50 -8.52
CA SER A 159 -5.00 -8.14 -7.97
C SER A 159 -6.36 -7.48 -7.90
N GLU A 160 -7.34 -7.86 -8.73
CA GLU A 160 -8.67 -7.24 -8.65
C GLU A 160 -9.36 -7.62 -7.33
N ASP A 161 -9.38 -8.91 -7.00
CA ASP A 161 -9.99 -9.41 -5.76
C ASP A 161 -9.18 -9.00 -4.53
N ARG A 162 -7.84 -8.93 -4.64
CA ARG A 162 -6.99 -8.42 -3.57
C ARG A 162 -7.29 -6.95 -3.26
N LEU A 163 -7.38 -6.09 -4.27
CA LEU A 163 -7.64 -4.67 -4.10
C LEU A 163 -9.04 -4.41 -3.56
N LYS A 164 -10.05 -5.19 -4.00
CA LYS A 164 -11.39 -5.18 -3.40
C LYS A 164 -11.39 -5.57 -1.92
N SER A 165 -10.55 -6.53 -1.53
CA SER A 165 -10.40 -6.95 -0.14
C SER A 165 -9.75 -5.85 0.70
N HIS A 166 -8.68 -5.23 0.19
CA HIS A 166 -8.05 -4.06 0.80
C HIS A 166 -9.04 -2.91 1.01
N ALA A 167 -9.86 -2.58 0.01
CA ALA A 167 -10.85 -1.50 0.12
C ALA A 167 -11.94 -1.75 1.18
N LYS A 168 -12.10 -3.00 1.63
CA LYS A 168 -13.03 -3.42 2.69
C LYS A 168 -12.33 -3.66 4.04
N HIS A 169 -11.02 -3.37 4.12
CA HIS A 169 -10.15 -3.69 5.26
C HIS A 169 -10.19 -5.18 5.61
N ARG A 170 -10.10 -6.07 4.60
CA ARG A 170 -10.12 -7.53 4.76
C ARG A 170 -8.81 -8.19 4.34
N ASN A 171 -8.31 -9.09 5.19
CA ASN A 171 -7.07 -9.85 5.12
C ASN A 171 -5.86 -9.01 4.69
N SER A 172 -5.80 -7.78 5.20
CA SER A 172 -4.98 -6.69 4.68
C SER A 172 -4.02 -6.14 5.74
N ASN A 173 -3.21 -5.15 5.38
CA ASN A 173 -2.28 -4.50 6.27
C ASN A 173 -3.03 -3.72 7.37
N PHE A 174 -2.96 -4.21 8.61
CA PHE A 174 -3.71 -3.64 9.72
C PHE A 174 -3.29 -2.21 10.08
N ILE A 175 -2.03 -1.82 9.87
CA ILE A 175 -1.53 -0.46 10.13
C ILE A 175 -2.13 0.52 9.12
N MET A 176 -2.09 0.15 7.84
CA MET A 176 -2.69 0.92 6.74
C MET A 176 -4.20 1.09 6.96
N ASN A 177 -4.91 0.00 7.26
CA ASN A 177 -6.35 0.02 7.47
C ASN A 177 -6.78 0.82 8.71
N LEU A 178 -6.06 0.70 9.83
CA LEU A 178 -6.30 1.52 11.02
C LEU A 178 -6.06 3.01 10.70
N THR A 179 -4.98 3.31 9.99
CA THR A 179 -4.66 4.68 9.55
C THR A 179 -5.79 5.27 8.71
N GLU A 180 -6.30 4.52 7.72
CA GLU A 180 -7.44 4.95 6.89
C GLU A 180 -8.72 5.14 7.72
N SER A 181 -9.03 4.22 8.65
CA SER A 181 -10.22 4.36 9.51
C SER A 181 -10.15 5.61 10.40
N ILE A 182 -8.98 5.90 10.96
CA ILE A 182 -8.74 7.13 11.74
C ILE A 182 -8.89 8.37 10.86
N CYS A 183 -8.34 8.36 9.64
CA CYS A 183 -8.50 9.44 8.69
C CYS A 183 -9.98 9.72 8.37
N MET A 184 -10.77 8.66 8.18
CA MET A 184 -12.21 8.76 7.97
C MET A 184 -12.92 9.41 9.17
N GLY A 185 -12.45 9.17 10.39
CA GLY A 185 -13.01 9.81 11.58
C GLY A 185 -12.60 11.26 11.80
N LEU A 186 -11.37 11.62 11.44
CA LEU A 186 -10.86 12.99 11.60
C LEU A 186 -11.39 13.94 10.51
N TRP A 187 -11.60 13.45 9.29
CA TRP A 187 -11.85 14.31 8.13
C TRP A 187 -13.00 13.86 7.23
N GLY A 188 -13.79 12.87 7.67
CA GLY A 188 -14.89 12.30 6.89
C GLY A 188 -14.43 11.21 5.92
N GLU A 189 -15.40 10.44 5.42
CA GLU A 189 -15.19 9.17 4.68
C GLU A 189 -14.45 9.31 3.35
N ASP A 190 -14.29 10.53 2.86
CA ASP A 190 -13.88 10.80 1.48
C ASP A 190 -12.59 11.60 1.36
N LYS A 191 -12.12 12.24 2.44
CA LYS A 191 -10.95 13.13 2.36
C LYS A 191 -9.69 12.35 2.08
N TYR A 192 -9.26 11.46 2.97
CA TYR A 192 -8.04 10.66 2.78
C TYR A 192 -8.37 9.19 2.74
N ARG A 193 -8.03 8.54 1.62
CA ARG A 193 -8.32 7.13 1.36
C ARG A 193 -7.12 6.45 0.73
N MET A 194 -7.05 5.13 0.85
CA MET A 194 -6.05 4.32 0.16
C MET A 194 -6.39 4.27 -1.33
N ARG A 195 -5.53 4.88 -2.15
CA ARG A 195 -5.64 4.84 -3.61
C ARG A 195 -4.83 3.69 -4.14
N GLN A 196 -5.47 2.86 -4.96
CA GLN A 196 -4.98 1.56 -5.38
C GLN A 196 -4.57 1.59 -6.85
N GLN A 197 -3.34 1.17 -7.13
CA GLN A 197 -2.78 1.12 -8.48
C GLN A 197 -2.06 -0.20 -8.72
N ILE A 198 -2.26 -0.82 -9.88
CA ILE A 198 -1.43 -1.95 -10.33
C ILE A 198 -0.25 -1.36 -11.07
N ILE A 199 0.98 -1.60 -10.58
CA ILE A 199 2.20 -0.91 -11.06
C ILE A 199 3.12 -1.81 -11.86
N TYR A 200 2.97 -3.13 -11.75
CA TYR A 200 3.82 -4.07 -12.48
C TYR A 200 3.14 -5.43 -12.62
N TYR A 201 3.17 -5.98 -13.83
CA TYR A 201 2.75 -7.36 -14.07
C TYR A 201 3.92 -8.32 -14.04
N ILE A 202 3.75 -9.39 -13.30
CA ILE A 202 4.76 -10.44 -13.14
C ILE A 202 4.60 -11.40 -14.30
N TRP A 203 5.59 -11.41 -15.19
CA TRP A 203 5.63 -12.26 -16.39
C TRP A 203 6.66 -13.39 -16.28
N ASN A 204 7.36 -13.48 -15.15
CA ASN A 204 8.28 -14.56 -14.81
C ASN A 204 8.19 -14.79 -13.29
N ALA A 205 8.11 -16.04 -12.85
CA ALA A 205 7.97 -16.37 -11.42
C ALA A 205 9.05 -15.74 -10.54
N ASN A 206 10.31 -15.71 -11.00
CA ASN A 206 11.43 -15.09 -10.28
C ASN A 206 11.25 -13.57 -10.11
N HIS A 207 10.50 -12.93 -11.00
CA HIS A 207 10.22 -11.50 -10.88
C HIS A 207 9.28 -11.18 -9.72
N GLY A 208 8.40 -12.07 -9.30
CA GLY A 208 7.42 -11.72 -8.26
C GLY A 208 8.09 -11.38 -6.93
N PHE A 209 9.03 -12.24 -6.50
CA PHE A 209 9.85 -12.02 -5.31
C PHE A 209 10.65 -10.72 -5.40
N VAL A 210 11.43 -10.56 -6.48
CA VAL A 210 12.33 -9.41 -6.66
C VAL A 210 11.57 -8.11 -6.87
N ALA A 211 10.45 -8.12 -7.60
CA ALA A 211 9.69 -6.92 -7.89
C ALA A 211 9.05 -6.35 -6.62
N GLU A 212 8.44 -7.19 -5.79
CA GLU A 212 7.83 -6.73 -4.54
C GLU A 212 8.89 -6.07 -3.63
N SER A 213 10.05 -6.72 -3.44
CA SER A 213 11.15 -6.15 -2.66
C SER A 213 11.68 -4.86 -3.28
N LEU A 214 11.91 -4.84 -4.60
CA LEU A 214 12.41 -3.66 -5.31
C LEU A 214 11.48 -2.46 -5.16
N PHE A 215 10.19 -2.63 -5.45
CA PHE A 215 9.22 -1.53 -5.38
C PHE A 215 9.03 -1.05 -3.95
N THR A 216 9.01 -1.95 -2.97
CA THR A 216 8.96 -1.59 -1.55
C THR A 216 10.16 -0.75 -1.15
N MET A 217 11.38 -1.08 -1.61
CA MET A 217 12.57 -0.31 -1.29
C MET A 217 12.61 1.06 -1.98
N ILE A 218 12.42 1.12 -3.30
CA ILE A 218 12.53 2.39 -4.05
C ILE A 218 11.37 3.35 -3.74
N GLY A 219 10.20 2.82 -3.39
CA GLY A 219 9.03 3.59 -2.97
C GLY A 219 8.99 3.85 -1.46
N ARG A 220 9.97 3.36 -0.69
CA ARG A 220 10.06 3.52 0.78
C ARG A 220 8.82 3.02 1.53
N GLY A 221 8.37 1.81 1.22
CA GLY A 221 7.13 1.24 1.76
C GLY A 221 7.21 0.73 3.20
N TYR A 222 8.36 0.77 3.88
CA TYR A 222 8.51 0.18 5.22
C TYR A 222 8.06 1.12 6.35
N ILE A 223 7.65 0.54 7.48
CA ILE A 223 7.26 1.31 8.68
C ILE A 223 8.45 1.95 9.41
N TYR A 224 9.66 1.41 9.24
CA TYR A 224 10.82 1.74 10.09
C TYR A 224 11.35 3.16 9.92
N ASP A 225 11.10 3.79 8.78
CA ASP A 225 11.53 5.17 8.47
C ASP A 225 10.34 6.14 8.36
N GLY A 226 9.12 5.69 8.66
CA GLY A 226 7.91 6.51 8.60
C GLY A 226 7.44 6.83 7.19
N PHE A 227 7.86 6.07 6.16
CA PHE A 227 7.45 6.28 4.77
C PHE A 227 6.33 5.36 4.29
N GLY A 228 6.12 4.21 4.92
CA GLY A 228 5.06 3.32 4.47
C GLY A 228 4.46 2.45 5.57
N PHE A 229 3.73 1.44 5.14
CA PHE A 229 2.93 0.57 6.01
C PHE A 229 3.47 -0.87 6.10
N SER A 230 4.44 -1.25 5.27
CA SER A 230 4.99 -2.60 5.25
C SER A 230 5.81 -2.88 6.52
N HIS A 231 5.36 -3.85 7.32
CA HIS A 231 6.00 -4.31 8.55
C HIS A 231 6.63 -5.69 8.43
N HIS A 232 6.33 -6.40 7.32
CA HIS A 232 6.96 -7.67 6.98
C HIS A 232 7.91 -7.48 5.79
N PRO A 233 9.01 -8.25 5.72
CA PRO A 233 9.91 -8.21 4.57
C PRO A 233 9.18 -8.54 3.27
N ALA A 234 9.26 -7.63 2.31
CA ALA A 234 8.69 -7.80 0.98
C ALA A 234 9.38 -8.96 0.23
N GLY A 235 8.61 -9.72 -0.54
CA GLY A 235 9.08 -10.86 -1.31
C GLY A 235 8.87 -12.21 -0.63
N GLN A 236 8.55 -12.29 0.67
CA GLN A 236 8.48 -13.58 1.37
C GLN A 236 7.14 -14.32 1.21
N ASN A 237 6.06 -13.62 0.82
CA ASN A 237 4.69 -14.14 0.83
C ASN A 237 4.12 -14.48 -0.56
N ASN A 238 4.96 -15.01 -1.46
CA ASN A 238 4.58 -15.22 -2.87
C ASN A 238 4.53 -16.70 -3.34
N PRO A 239 4.23 -17.72 -2.50
CA PRO A 239 4.30 -19.12 -2.91
C PRO A 239 3.28 -19.49 -4.00
N SER A 240 2.22 -18.71 -4.16
CA SER A 240 1.22 -18.93 -5.21
C SER A 240 1.79 -18.74 -6.63
N LEU A 241 2.90 -18.02 -6.80
CA LEU A 241 3.61 -17.91 -8.07
C LEU A 241 4.03 -19.29 -8.61
N LEU A 242 4.39 -20.21 -7.72
CA LEU A 242 4.84 -21.55 -8.07
C LEU A 242 3.70 -22.46 -8.54
N ARG A 243 2.44 -22.07 -8.33
CA ARG A 243 1.25 -22.83 -8.72
C ARG A 243 0.74 -22.45 -10.11
N ILE A 244 1.33 -21.43 -10.74
CA ILE A 244 0.92 -20.95 -12.06
C ILE A 244 1.50 -21.86 -13.14
N THR A 245 0.66 -22.22 -14.12
CA THR A 245 1.03 -23.15 -15.18
C THR A 245 2.12 -22.58 -16.08
N GLN A 246 2.95 -23.47 -16.62
CA GLN A 246 3.99 -23.10 -17.58
C GLN A 246 3.42 -22.41 -18.83
N GLY A 247 2.22 -22.80 -19.29
CA GLY A 247 1.54 -22.18 -20.43
C GLY A 247 1.23 -20.70 -20.19
N ASN A 248 0.75 -20.35 -18.99
CA ASN A 248 0.51 -18.94 -18.64
C ASN A 248 1.81 -18.12 -18.64
N TRP A 249 2.90 -18.67 -18.09
CA TRP A 249 4.20 -18.01 -18.12
C TRP A 249 4.71 -17.75 -19.54
N ILE A 250 4.65 -18.76 -20.42
CA ILE A 250 5.08 -18.64 -21.82
C ILE A 250 4.26 -17.57 -22.55
N MET A 251 2.95 -17.53 -22.33
CA MET A 251 2.07 -16.51 -22.92
C MET A 251 2.50 -15.11 -22.48
N TRP A 252 2.64 -14.85 -21.19
CA TRP A 252 3.02 -13.52 -20.69
C TRP A 252 4.44 -13.11 -21.08
N GLN A 253 5.38 -14.05 -21.14
CA GLN A 253 6.73 -13.82 -21.66
C GLN A 253 6.68 -13.37 -23.12
N THR A 254 5.95 -14.10 -23.96
CA THR A 254 5.78 -13.79 -25.38
C THR A 254 5.20 -12.40 -25.58
N ASP A 255 4.18 -12.04 -24.80
CA ASP A 255 3.58 -10.71 -24.83
C ASP A 255 4.59 -9.62 -24.49
N VAL A 256 5.42 -9.83 -23.46
CA VAL A 256 6.43 -8.86 -23.03
C VAL A 256 7.55 -8.71 -24.06
N TYR A 257 8.05 -9.80 -24.65
CA TYR A 257 9.07 -9.75 -25.71
C TYR A 257 8.61 -9.01 -26.98
N ARG A 258 7.30 -8.96 -27.22
CA ARG A 258 6.73 -8.20 -28.34
C ARG A 258 6.59 -6.70 -28.06
N ARG A 259 6.69 -6.25 -26.80
CA ARG A 259 6.50 -4.83 -26.46
C ARG A 259 7.68 -3.98 -26.93
N PRO A 260 7.40 -2.81 -27.57
CA PRO A 260 8.44 -1.84 -27.92
C PRO A 260 9.29 -1.42 -26.72
N LEU A 261 8.66 -1.19 -25.56
CA LEU A 261 9.33 -0.75 -24.34
C LEU A 261 10.54 -1.61 -23.95
N LEU A 262 10.42 -2.94 -23.99
CA LEU A 262 11.54 -3.82 -23.63
C LEU A 262 12.67 -3.71 -24.66
N LYS A 263 12.34 -3.66 -25.96
CA LYS A 263 13.33 -3.53 -27.04
C LYS A 263 14.09 -2.21 -26.94
N GLU A 264 13.37 -1.11 -26.73
CA GLU A 264 13.93 0.23 -26.55
C GLU A 264 14.84 0.31 -25.32
N ASN A 265 14.41 -0.25 -24.19
CA ASN A 265 15.22 -0.26 -22.98
C ASN A 265 16.47 -1.13 -23.10
N LEU A 266 16.39 -2.27 -23.81
CA LEU A 266 17.55 -3.12 -24.07
C LEU A 266 18.59 -2.40 -24.96
N ALA A 267 18.14 -1.72 -26.03
CA ALA A 267 19.03 -0.95 -26.89
C ALA A 267 19.80 0.13 -26.12
N ARG A 268 19.11 0.87 -25.24
CA ARG A 268 19.73 1.91 -24.40
C ARG A 268 20.79 1.39 -23.42
N VAL A 269 20.63 0.16 -22.91
CA VAL A 269 21.63 -0.44 -22.03
C VAL A 269 22.86 -0.87 -22.83
N GLN A 270 22.65 -1.42 -24.03
CA GLN A 270 23.74 -1.83 -24.92
C GLN A 270 24.57 -0.65 -25.44
N GLU A 271 23.95 0.51 -25.68
CA GLU A 271 24.67 1.74 -26.08
C GLU A 271 25.54 2.34 -24.97
N LYS A 272 25.29 1.98 -23.70
CA LYS A 272 25.99 2.52 -22.52
C LYS A 272 27.00 1.55 -21.90
N SER A 273 27.10 0.33 -22.46
CA SER A 273 28.01 -0.73 -22.00
C SER A 273 29.21 -0.84 -22.93
#